data_AF-A0A7Y3HTM9-F1
#
_entry.id   AF-A0A7Y3HTM9-F1
#
_cell.length_a   1.000
_cell.length_b   1.000
_cell.length_c   1.000
_cell.angle_alpha   90.00
_cell.angle_beta   90.00
_cell.angle_gamma   90.00
#
_symmetry.space_group_name_H-M   'P 1'
#
loop_
_entity.id
_entity.type
_entity.pdbx_description
1 polymer ?
#
loop_
_entity_poly.entity_id
_entity_poly.type
_entity_poly.pdbx_seq_one_letter_code
_entity_poly.pdbx_strand_id
1 'polypeptide(L)'
;YVQSIKRPLLGIDTAKDNITGTQWSEIAEGLNIEIAELIDKSHPDFKTEYGNAKTELDEYGWLKVLQVNPQLVRRPILLKGNTFHFIETPSAIVKFIDPDSAGLDKPYNKLSSK
;
A
#
# COMPACT_ATOMS: atom_id res chain seq x y z
N TYR A 1 -5.76 -12.10 22.46
CA TYR A 1 -4.38 -11.74 22.84
C TYR A 1 -3.65 -11.33 21.57
N VAL A 2 -3.44 -10.03 21.33
CA VAL A 2 -2.56 -9.53 20.26
C VAL A 2 -1.67 -8.47 20.92
N GLN A 3 -0.63 -8.93 21.61
CA GLN A 3 0.38 -8.06 22.19
C GLN A 3 1.68 -8.20 21.37
N SER A 4 2.21 -7.04 20.98
CA SER A 4 3.53 -6.79 20.40
C SER A 4 3.81 -7.28 18.98
N ILE A 5 3.41 -6.46 18.00
CA ILE A 5 4.22 -6.29 16.79
C ILE A 5 4.92 -4.94 16.92
N LYS A 6 6.21 -4.96 17.31
CA LYS A 6 7.10 -3.80 17.36
C LYS A 6 7.57 -3.37 15.96
N ARG A 7 6.65 -3.25 15.00
CA ARG A 7 6.89 -2.54 13.74
C ARG A 7 5.61 -1.77 13.44
N PRO A 8 5.67 -0.43 13.27
CA PRO A 8 4.49 0.32 12.87
C PRO A 8 4.13 -0.11 11.45
N LEU A 9 3.18 -1.03 11.34
CA LEU A 9 2.46 -1.27 10.10
C LEU A 9 1.50 -0.09 9.96
N LEU A 10 1.95 0.95 9.26
CA LEU A 10 1.07 2.05 8.89
C LEU A 10 0.29 1.61 7.66
N GLY A 11 -0.91 1.08 7.89
CA GLY A 11 -1.92 1.03 6.85
C GLY A 11 -2.37 2.45 6.61
N ILE A 12 -1.94 3.04 5.49
CA ILE A 12 -2.43 4.36 5.10
C ILE A 12 -3.86 4.14 4.61
N ASP A 13 -4.83 4.55 5.42
CA ASP A 13 -6.21 4.66 4.97
C ASP A 13 -6.32 5.98 4.21
N THR A 14 -6.13 5.91 2.90
CA THR A 14 -6.14 7.09 2.02
C THR A 14 -7.48 7.83 2.11
N ALA A 15 -8.55 7.18 2.59
CA ALA A 15 -9.84 7.82 2.84
C ALA A 15 -9.92 8.62 4.16
N LYS A 16 -8.95 8.50 5.07
CA LYS A 16 -8.95 9.16 6.39
C LYS A 16 -7.78 10.10 6.65
N ASP A 17 -6.64 9.84 6.03
CA ASP A 17 -5.42 10.62 6.26
C ASP A 17 -5.22 11.67 5.16
N ASN A 18 -4.97 12.92 5.54
CA ASN A 18 -4.62 14.01 4.61
C ASN A 18 -3.19 13.80 4.09
N ILE A 19 -3.07 13.08 2.97
CA ILE A 19 -1.79 12.80 2.31
C ILE A 19 -1.42 13.96 1.39
N THR A 20 -0.24 14.53 1.61
CA THR A 20 0.30 15.63 0.81
C THR A 20 0.77 15.15 -0.57
N GLY A 21 0.93 16.07 -1.51
CA GLY A 21 1.48 15.73 -2.84
C GLY A 21 2.86 15.09 -2.77
N THR A 22 3.73 15.60 -1.89
CA THR A 22 5.06 15.02 -1.67
C THR A 22 4.99 13.56 -1.22
N GLN A 23 4.07 13.23 -0.31
CA GLN A 23 3.89 11.85 0.14
C GLN A 23 3.34 10.95 -0.97
N TRP A 24 2.46 11.45 -1.83
CA TRP A 24 2.01 10.71 -3.01
C TRP A 24 3.16 10.43 -3.99
N SER A 25 4.04 11.40 -4.20
CA SER A 25 5.26 11.22 -4.98
C SER A 25 6.15 10.12 -4.38
N GLU A 26 6.43 10.18 -3.07
CA GLU A 26 7.22 9.17 -2.36
C GLU A 26 6.60 7.76 -2.46
N ILE A 27 5.27 7.65 -2.41
CA ILE A 27 4.56 6.38 -2.55
C ILE A 27 4.75 5.80 -3.96
N ALA A 28 4.56 6.61 -5.01
CA ALA A 28 4.73 6.14 -6.39
C ALA A 28 6.18 5.75 -6.70
N GLU A 29 7.13 6.58 -6.26
CA GLU A 29 8.57 6.27 -6.34
C GLU A 29 8.89 4.96 -5.62
N GLY A 30 8.36 4.78 -4.40
CA GLY A 30 8.54 3.58 -3.60
C GLY A 30 7.90 2.31 -4.17
N LEU A 31 6.89 2.48 -5.03
CA LEU A 31 6.26 1.40 -5.81
C LEU A 31 6.88 1.23 -7.20
N ASN A 32 7.78 2.15 -7.60
CA ASN A 32 8.40 2.22 -8.92
C ASN A 32 7.37 2.26 -10.07
N ILE A 33 6.39 3.16 -9.94
CA ILE A 33 5.31 3.42 -10.91
C ILE A 33 5.13 4.93 -11.11
N GLU A 34 4.38 5.32 -12.15
CA GLU A 34 3.98 6.71 -12.32
C GLU A 34 2.82 7.09 -11.37
N ILE A 35 2.71 8.37 -10.98
CA ILE A 35 1.59 8.86 -10.15
C ILE A 35 0.23 8.54 -10.76
N ALA A 36 0.13 8.64 -12.09
CA ALA A 36 -1.08 8.32 -12.83
C ALA A 36 -1.54 6.86 -12.66
N GLU A 37 -0.62 5.95 -12.34
CA GLU A 37 -0.90 4.53 -12.11
C GLU A 37 -1.43 4.23 -10.71
N LEU A 38 -1.30 5.17 -9.76
CA LEU A 38 -1.95 5.05 -8.45
C LEU A 38 -3.47 5.19 -8.55
N ILE A 39 -3.97 5.85 -9.59
CA ILE A 39 -5.38 6.24 -9.74
C ILE A 39 -6.15 5.19 -10.53
N ASP A 40 -7.33 4.80 -10.01
CA ASP A 40 -8.32 4.03 -10.75
C ASP A 40 -9.13 4.93 -11.69
N LYS A 41 -8.62 5.10 -12.90
CA LYS A 41 -9.29 5.84 -13.99
C LYS A 41 -10.60 5.18 -14.45
N SER A 42 -10.88 3.94 -14.01
CA SER A 42 -12.12 3.23 -14.34
C SER A 42 -13.26 3.54 -13.36
N HIS A 43 -12.92 4.08 -12.18
CA HIS A 43 -13.86 4.39 -11.10
C HIS A 43 -14.95 5.37 -11.56
N PRO A 44 -16.23 5.17 -11.19
CA PRO A 44 -17.33 6.06 -11.56
C PRO A 44 -17.08 7.51 -11.16
N ASP A 45 -16.58 7.74 -9.94
CA ASP A 45 -16.30 9.09 -9.43
C ASP A 45 -15.20 9.78 -10.24
N PHE A 46 -14.17 9.05 -10.69
CA PHE A 46 -13.17 9.61 -11.59
C PHE A 46 -13.82 10.06 -12.90
N LYS A 47 -14.72 9.25 -13.45
CA LYS A 47 -15.40 9.57 -14.71
C LYS A 47 -16.34 10.76 -14.61
N THR A 48 -17.03 10.89 -13.48
CA THR A 48 -17.94 12.01 -13.21
C THR A 48 -17.18 13.33 -13.07
N GLU A 49 -16.06 13.34 -12.34
CA GLU A 49 -15.31 14.56 -12.03
C GLU A 49 -14.32 14.97 -13.12
N TYR A 50 -13.62 14.00 -13.72
CA TYR A 50 -12.49 14.23 -14.63
C TYR A 50 -12.73 13.75 -16.07
N GLY A 51 -13.90 13.18 -16.35
CA GLY A 51 -14.27 12.69 -17.68
C GLY A 51 -13.68 11.31 -18.01
N ASN A 52 -13.46 11.03 -19.29
CA ASN A 52 -13.15 9.68 -19.71
C ASN A 52 -11.72 9.25 -19.33
N ALA A 53 -11.44 7.94 -19.29
CA ALA A 53 -10.12 7.39 -18.93
C ALA A 53 -8.93 7.81 -19.82
N LYS A 54 -9.20 8.58 -20.90
CA LYS A 54 -8.21 9.20 -21.78
C LYS A 54 -7.71 10.56 -21.29
N THR A 55 -8.18 11.03 -20.14
CA THR A 55 -7.64 12.26 -19.53
C THR A 55 -6.17 12.05 -19.22
N GLU A 56 -5.32 12.84 -19.88
CA GLU A 56 -3.89 12.90 -19.65
C GLU A 56 -3.61 14.20 -18.89
N LEU A 57 -3.17 14.06 -17.64
CA LEU A 57 -2.65 15.15 -16.82
C LEU A 57 -1.13 15.01 -16.71
N ASP A 58 -0.48 16.10 -16.37
CA ASP A 58 0.90 16.07 -15.90
C ASP A 58 0.96 15.51 -14.47
N GLU A 59 2.18 15.25 -13.99
CA GLU A 59 2.42 14.71 -12.65
C GLU A 59 1.73 15.56 -11.56
N TYR A 60 1.85 16.89 -11.68
CA TYR A 60 1.23 17.83 -10.75
C TYR A 60 -0.30 17.75 -10.77
N GLY A 61 -0.91 17.60 -11.95
CA GLY A 61 -2.34 17.36 -12.10
C GLY A 61 -2.78 16.08 -11.41
N TRP A 62 -2.05 14.97 -11.58
CA TRP A 62 -2.37 13.71 -10.90
C TRP A 62 -2.22 13.79 -9.39
N LEU A 63 -1.20 14.48 -8.89
CA LEU A 63 -1.04 14.75 -7.46
C LEU A 63 -2.23 15.51 -6.90
N LYS A 64 -2.74 16.51 -7.62
CA LYS A 64 -3.92 17.28 -7.22
C LYS A 64 -5.19 16.43 -7.21
N VAL A 65 -5.34 15.52 -8.17
CA VAL A 65 -6.44 14.53 -8.17
C VAL A 65 -6.40 13.68 -6.91
N LEU A 66 -5.23 13.11 -6.57
CA LEU A 66 -5.08 12.27 -5.37
C LEU A 66 -5.25 13.03 -4.06
N GLN A 67 -4.85 14.31 -3.99
CA GLN A 67 -5.07 15.15 -2.81
C GLN A 67 -6.55 15.42 -2.55
N VAL A 68 -7.32 15.69 -3.60
CA VAL A 68 -8.75 15.99 -3.48
C VAL A 68 -9.56 14.72 -3.34
N ASN A 69 -9.16 13.66 -4.04
CA ASN A 69 -9.89 12.42 -4.18
C ASN A 69 -9.02 11.18 -3.90
N PRO A 70 -8.50 11.02 -2.67
CA PRO A 70 -7.64 9.89 -2.31
C PRO A 70 -8.36 8.53 -2.31
N GLN A 71 -9.69 8.52 -2.37
CA GLN A 71 -10.52 7.32 -2.60
C GLN A 71 -10.34 6.74 -4.01
N LEU A 72 -9.80 7.51 -4.96
CA LEU A 72 -9.53 7.05 -6.32
C LEU A 72 -8.26 6.20 -6.40
N VAL A 73 -7.55 5.98 -5.31
CA VAL A 73 -6.41 5.07 -5.29
C VAL A 73 -6.86 3.65 -5.62
N ARG A 74 -6.24 3.05 -6.63
CA ARG A 74 -6.69 1.77 -7.20
C ARG A 74 -6.66 0.60 -6.24
N ARG A 75 -5.75 0.62 -5.25
CA ARG A 75 -5.49 -0.50 -4.33
C ARG A 75 -4.90 0.01 -3.02
N PRO A 76 -5.17 -0.66 -1.88
CA PRO A 76 -4.52 -0.34 -0.62
C PRO A 76 -2.99 -0.49 -0.73
N ILE A 77 -2.26 0.38 -0.03
CA ILE A 77 -0.80 0.43 -0.06
C ILE A 77 -0.28 0.20 1.35
N LEU A 78 0.67 -0.72 1.47
CA LEU A 78 1.35 -1.02 2.71
C LEU A 78 2.77 -0.46 2.69
N LEU A 79 3.11 0.31 3.71
CA LEU A 79 4.47 0.72 4.00
C LEU A 79 5.10 -0.24 5.02
N LYS A 80 6.17 -0.95 4.62
CA LYS A 80 6.97 -1.80 5.50
C LYS A 80 8.42 -1.32 5.50
N GLY A 81 8.81 -0.61 6.56
CA GLY A 81 10.13 0.03 6.63
C GLY A 81 10.24 1.12 5.56
N ASN A 82 11.15 0.94 4.60
CA ASN A 82 11.36 1.82 3.45
C ASN A 82 10.79 1.25 2.14
N THR A 83 9.94 0.23 2.21
CA THR A 83 9.37 -0.42 1.01
C THR A 83 7.86 -0.26 0.97
N PHE A 84 7.33 0.05 -0.21
CA PHE A 84 5.89 0.16 -0.46
C PHE A 84 5.41 -1.03 -1.27
N HIS A 85 4.22 -1.54 -0.94
CA HIS A 85 3.64 -2.71 -1.60
C HIS A 85 2.15 -2.50 -1.83
N PHE A 86 1.66 -2.84 -3.03
CA PHE A 86 0.22 -2.97 -3.23
C PHE A 86 -0.30 -4.23 -2.52
N ILE A 87 -1.43 -4.08 -1.84
CA ILE A 87 -2.14 -5.21 -1.25
C ILE A 87 -3.20 -5.69 -2.22
N GLU A 88 -3.00 -6.86 -2.80
CA GLU A 88 -3.96 -7.45 -3.74
C GLU A 88 -5.12 -8.14 -3.04
N THR A 89 -4.89 -8.71 -1.85
CA THR A 89 -5.90 -9.41 -1.06
C THR A 89 -5.67 -9.18 0.43
N PRO A 90 -6.72 -9.23 1.28
CA PRO A 90 -6.56 -9.15 2.73
C PRO A 90 -5.59 -10.19 3.29
N SER A 91 -5.58 -11.40 2.72
CA SER A 91 -4.66 -12.47 3.11
C SER A 91 -3.20 -12.16 2.78
N ALA A 92 -2.92 -11.33 1.77
CA ALA A 92 -1.56 -10.91 1.46
C ALA A 92 -0.92 -10.11 2.63
N ILE A 93 -1.73 -9.39 3.41
CA ILE A 93 -1.28 -8.63 4.58
C ILE A 93 -0.59 -9.54 5.59
N VAL A 94 -1.04 -10.79 5.76
CA VAL A 94 -0.43 -11.78 6.68
C VAL A 94 1.05 -12.00 6.38
N LYS A 95 1.45 -12.04 5.11
CA LYS A 95 2.86 -12.18 4.69
C LYS A 95 3.74 -11.02 5.17
N PHE A 96 3.14 -9.86 5.42
CA PHE A 96 3.86 -8.68 5.89
C PHE A 96 3.87 -8.57 7.42
N ILE A 97 2.83 -9.08 8.08
CA ILE A 97 2.64 -9.13 9.55
C ILE A 97 3.54 -10.17 10.21
N ASP A 98 3.85 -11.28 9.52
CA ASP A 98 4.66 -12.39 10.04
C ASP A 98 6.12 -12.33 9.56
N PRO A 99 7.03 -11.62 10.26
CA PRO A 99 8.45 -11.73 10.00
C PRO A 99 9.10 -13.00 10.58
N ASP A 100 8.40 -13.76 11.44
CA ASP A 100 8.99 -14.89 12.19
C ASP A 100 8.74 -16.28 11.58
N SER A 101 7.93 -16.40 10.50
CA SER A 101 7.73 -17.72 9.85
C SER A 101 8.88 -18.15 8.92
N ALA A 102 9.91 -17.32 8.73
CA ALA A 102 11.15 -17.72 8.06
C ALA A 102 12.19 -18.35 9.02
N GLY A 103 11.78 -18.71 10.24
CA GLY A 103 12.58 -19.42 11.24
C GLY A 103 12.28 -20.91 11.36
N LEU A 104 11.97 -21.61 10.25
CA LEU A 104 11.95 -23.09 10.25
C LEU A 104 13.34 -23.68 10.01
N ASP A 105 14.35 -23.21 10.75
CA ASP A 105 15.41 -24.13 11.14
C ASP A 105 14.81 -25.03 12.22
N LYS A 106 14.34 -26.22 11.80
CA LYS A 106 14.02 -27.29 12.74
C LYS A 106 15.31 -28.05 13.07
N PRO A 107 16.02 -27.81 14.18
CA PRO A 107 16.79 -28.89 14.77
C PRO A 107 15.76 -29.76 15.50
N TYR A 108 15.28 -30.81 14.83
CA TYR A 108 14.65 -31.94 15.51
C TYR A 108 15.71 -32.56 16.41
N ASN A 109 15.83 -32.04 17.63
CA ASN A 109 16.75 -32.59 18.62
C ASN A 109 16.13 -33.91 19.12
N LYS A 110 16.57 -35.02 18.52
CA LYS A 110 16.38 -36.37 19.07
C LYS A 110 17.11 -36.46 20.41
N LEU A 111 16.46 -36.08 21.51
CA LEU A 111 16.89 -36.49 22.84
C LEU A 111 15.65 -36.72 23.73
N SER A 112 15.05 -37.89 23.59
CA SER A 112 14.47 -38.57 24.76
C SER A 112 15.41 -39.72 25.08
N SER A 113 16.32 -39.45 26.01
CA SER A 113 16.96 -40.46 26.84
C SER A 113 16.25 -40.41 28.18
N LYS A 114 15.51 -41.46 28.50
CA LYS A 114 15.55 -42.14 29.79
C LYS A 114 14.88 -43.49 29.70
#